data_AF-A0A139HCB5-F1
#
_entry.id   AF-A0A139HCB5-F1
#
_cell.length_a   1.000
_cell.length_b   1.000
_cell.length_c   1.000
_cell.angle_alpha   90.00
_cell.angle_beta   90.00
_cell.angle_gamma   90.00
#
_symmetry.space_group_name_H-M   'P 1'
#
loop_
_entity.id
_entity.type
_entity.pdbx_description
1 polymer ?
#
loop_
_entity_poly.entity_id
_entity_poly.type
_entity_poly.pdbx_seq_one_letter_code
_entity_poly.pdbx_strand_id
1 'polypeptide(L)'
;MSILFDDIPIDTSTMSNQPAGEGAGEDSEWKRGGARFMSKRNSEYFDPCQEAADRSLKCLRRNGGDRAMCMDYFDAYKACKKQWMAEMAEQKRREGKGWFS
;
A
#
# COMPACT_ATOMS: atom_id res chain seq x y z
N MET A 1 -41.65 -24.44 -25.97
CA MET A 1 -40.22 -24.73 -26.14
C MET A 1 -39.47 -23.45 -25.78
N SER A 2 -39.17 -23.28 -24.49
CA SER A 2 -38.47 -22.12 -23.94
C SER A 2 -37.36 -22.64 -23.06
N ILE A 3 -36.15 -22.09 -23.23
CA ILE A 3 -35.11 -21.78 -22.21
C ILE A 3 -33.98 -21.01 -22.94
N LEU A 4 -33.27 -19.99 -22.44
CA LEU A 4 -33.24 -19.21 -21.19
C LEU A 4 -32.14 -18.10 -21.26
N PHE A 5 -32.25 -17.08 -20.38
CA PHE A 5 -31.20 -16.24 -19.73
C PHE A 5 -30.55 -15.10 -20.55
N ASP A 6 -30.44 -13.83 -20.11
CA ASP A 6 -30.86 -13.07 -18.92
C ASP A 6 -30.78 -11.57 -19.28
N ASP A 7 -31.90 -10.85 -19.14
CA ASP A 7 -31.94 -9.40 -18.89
C ASP A 7 -32.21 -9.23 -17.40
N ILE A 8 -31.28 -8.65 -16.62
CA ILE A 8 -31.64 -8.03 -15.35
C ILE A 8 -30.99 -6.64 -15.25
N PRO A 9 -31.82 -5.58 -15.15
CA PRO A 9 -31.37 -4.19 -15.03
C PRO A 9 -30.80 -3.88 -13.64
N ILE A 10 -29.85 -2.94 -13.61
CA ILE A 10 -29.29 -2.33 -12.40
C ILE A 10 -30.36 -1.41 -11.79
N ASP A 11 -31.09 -1.89 -10.77
CA ASP A 11 -31.91 -1.02 -9.91
C ASP A 11 -31.14 -0.64 -8.64
N THR A 12 -31.04 0.67 -8.43
CA THR A 12 -30.34 1.36 -7.35
C THR A 12 -31.23 1.52 -6.11
N SER A 13 -31.72 0.43 -5.51
CA SER A 13 -32.41 0.54 -4.23
C SER A 13 -32.32 -0.71 -3.37
N THR A 14 -32.00 -0.48 -2.10
CA THR A 14 -32.13 -1.41 -0.96
C THR A 14 -30.90 -2.27 -0.62
N MET A 15 -29.96 -1.69 0.13
CA MET A 15 -29.30 -2.44 1.21
C MET A 15 -29.11 -1.54 2.43
N SER A 16 -30.14 -1.47 3.26
CA SER A 16 -29.99 -1.17 4.67
C SER A 16 -30.95 -2.09 5.44
N ASN A 17 -30.42 -3.15 6.06
CA ASN A 17 -30.49 -3.37 7.50
C ASN A 17 -29.78 -4.67 7.90
N GLN A 18 -28.82 -4.55 8.82
CA GLN A 18 -28.33 -5.62 9.71
C GLN A 18 -29.40 -5.86 10.82
N PRO A 19 -29.35 -6.88 11.72
CA PRO A 19 -28.14 -7.50 12.28
C PRO A 19 -28.24 -8.97 12.76
N ALA A 20 -27.15 -9.38 13.43
CA ALA A 20 -26.98 -10.46 14.40
C ALA A 20 -26.35 -11.76 13.89
N GLY A 21 -25.02 -11.77 13.91
CA GLY A 21 -24.18 -12.95 14.01
C GLY A 21 -22.96 -12.60 14.86
N GLU A 22 -23.08 -12.73 16.17
CA GLU A 22 -21.96 -12.65 17.11
C GLU A 22 -21.01 -13.83 16.86
N GLY A 23 -19.77 -13.52 16.52
CA GLY A 23 -18.69 -14.49 16.33
C GLY A 23 -17.36 -13.81 16.66
N ALA A 24 -17.00 -13.86 17.93
CA ALA A 24 -15.72 -13.40 18.45
C ALA A 24 -14.55 -13.99 17.66
N GLY A 25 -13.83 -13.15 16.93
CA GLY A 25 -12.64 -13.54 16.17
C GLY A 25 -11.78 -12.38 15.64
N GLU A 26 -12.02 -11.14 16.09
CA GLU A 26 -11.30 -9.95 15.58
C GLU A 26 -10.30 -9.35 16.58
N ASP A 27 -9.70 -10.15 17.47
CA ASP A 27 -8.89 -9.59 18.57
C ASP A 27 -7.39 -9.86 18.51
N SER A 28 -6.90 -10.71 17.61
CA SER A 28 -5.54 -11.25 17.75
C SER A 28 -4.50 -10.52 16.89
N GLU A 29 -4.73 -10.33 15.59
CA GLU A 29 -3.73 -9.79 14.67
C GLU A 29 -3.53 -8.28 14.84
N TRP A 30 -4.65 -7.52 14.82
CA TRP A 30 -4.63 -6.06 14.95
C TRP A 30 -4.15 -5.61 16.33
N LYS A 31 -4.51 -6.30 17.42
CA LYS A 31 -3.99 -5.95 18.76
C LYS A 31 -2.52 -6.29 18.94
N ARG A 32 -2.02 -7.38 18.34
CA ARG A 32 -0.59 -7.74 18.35
C ARG A 32 0.26 -6.76 17.54
N GLY A 33 -0.23 -6.28 16.40
CA GLY A 33 0.47 -5.33 15.54
C GLY A 33 0.27 -3.86 15.92
N GLY A 34 -0.90 -3.50 16.44
CA GLY A 34 -1.34 -2.12 16.67
C GLY A 34 -0.48 -1.39 17.70
N ALA A 35 -0.07 -2.06 18.77
CA ALA A 35 0.84 -1.47 19.77
C ALA A 35 2.22 -1.14 19.17
N ARG A 36 2.73 -1.98 18.26
CA ARG A 36 4.01 -1.76 17.55
C ARG A 36 3.89 -0.68 16.49
N PHE A 37 2.71 -0.55 15.87
CA PHE A 37 2.39 0.50 14.92
C PHE A 37 2.30 1.88 15.61
N MET A 38 1.62 1.97 16.76
CA MET A 38 1.45 3.23 17.50
C MET A 38 2.70 3.68 18.26
N SER A 39 3.57 2.75 18.68
CA SER A 39 4.81 3.06 19.42
C SER A 39 6.00 3.43 18.53
N LYS A 40 5.94 3.15 17.22
CA LYS A 40 7.01 3.51 16.28
C LYS A 40 6.96 5.01 16.00
N ARG A 41 8.12 5.65 15.85
CA ARG A 41 8.15 7.05 15.39
C ARG A 41 7.55 7.11 13.98
N ASN A 42 6.75 8.15 13.72
CA ASN A 42 6.04 8.39 12.44
C ASN A 42 6.95 8.20 11.20
N SER A 43 8.24 8.53 11.32
CA SER A 43 9.23 8.40 10.25
C SER A 43 9.58 6.96 9.85
N GLU A 44 9.29 5.96 10.68
CA GLU A 44 9.77 4.59 10.46
C GLU A 44 8.92 3.77 9.48
N TYR A 45 7.70 4.22 9.19
CA TYR A 45 6.84 3.66 8.15
C TYR A 45 6.74 4.54 6.91
N PHE A 46 7.51 5.62 6.86
CA PHE A 46 7.47 6.55 5.75
C PHE A 46 8.42 6.07 4.64
N ASP A 47 7.87 5.70 3.47
CA ASP A 47 8.68 5.53 2.26
C ASP A 47 8.99 6.95 1.71
N PRO A 48 10.25 7.42 1.77
CA PRO A 48 10.61 8.74 1.25
C PRO A 48 10.41 8.86 -0.27
N CYS A 49 10.19 7.74 -0.97
CA CYS A 49 9.96 7.69 -2.41
C CYS A 49 8.47 7.71 -2.81
N GLN A 50 7.55 7.86 -1.85
CA GLN A 50 6.10 7.86 -2.10
C GLN A 50 5.71 8.89 -3.18
N GLU A 51 6.25 10.11 -3.13
CA GLU A 51 5.94 11.15 -4.12
C GLU A 51 6.45 10.81 -5.53
N ALA A 52 7.56 10.09 -5.65
CA ALA A 52 8.06 9.63 -6.94
C ALA A 52 7.16 8.52 -7.50
N ALA A 53 6.67 7.63 -6.63
CA ALA A 53 5.69 6.60 -7.00
C ALA A 53 4.38 7.26 -7.48
N ASP A 54 3.83 8.20 -6.72
CA ASP A 54 2.60 8.91 -7.07
C ASP A 54 2.71 9.62 -8.43
N ARG A 55 3.87 10.25 -8.72
CA ARG A 55 4.12 10.88 -10.01
C ARG A 55 4.09 9.89 -11.17
N SER A 56 4.72 8.73 -11.03
CA SER A 56 4.70 7.69 -12.07
C SER A 56 3.30 7.11 -12.30
N LEU A 57 2.53 6.89 -11.23
CA LEU A 57 1.13 6.46 -11.30
C LEU A 57 0.24 7.52 -11.94
N LYS A 58 0.50 8.80 -11.66
CA LYS A 58 -0.23 9.92 -12.28
C LYS A 58 0.08 10.03 -13.78
N CYS A 59 1.28 9.66 -14.21
CA CYS A 59 1.63 9.58 -15.63
C CYS A 59 0.88 8.44 -16.32
N LEU A 60 0.85 7.24 -15.71
CA LEU A 60 0.10 6.10 -16.26
C LEU A 60 -1.40 6.40 -16.41
N ARG A 61 -2.02 7.02 -15.40
CA ARG A 61 -3.45 7.40 -15.45
C ARG A 61 -3.79 8.35 -16.59
N ARG A 62 -2.83 9.16 -17.06
CA ARG A 62 -3.04 10.14 -18.14
C ARG A 62 -2.74 9.60 -19.53
N ASN A 63 -1.86 8.60 -19.63
CA ASN A 63 -1.39 8.03 -20.89
C ASN A 63 -1.95 6.63 -21.15
N GLY A 64 -3.09 6.28 -20.53
CA GLY A 64 -3.74 4.97 -20.73
C GLY A 64 -2.91 3.77 -20.26
N GLY A 65 -1.93 3.98 -19.37
CA GLY A 65 -1.04 2.94 -18.88
C GLY A 65 0.19 2.68 -19.75
N ASP A 66 0.47 3.50 -20.76
CA ASP A 66 1.71 3.37 -21.53
C ASP A 66 2.92 3.67 -20.64
N ARG A 67 3.73 2.63 -20.42
CA ARG A 67 4.91 2.71 -19.57
C ARG A 67 6.04 3.46 -20.27
N ALA A 68 6.18 3.34 -21.59
CA ALA A 68 7.30 3.93 -22.33
C ALA A 68 7.33 5.45 -22.17
N MET A 69 6.16 6.09 -22.17
CA MET A 69 5.99 7.53 -21.96
C MET A 69 6.31 8.00 -20.53
N CYS A 70 6.38 7.07 -19.57
CA CYS A 70 6.55 7.38 -18.14
C CYS A 70 7.89 6.89 -17.57
N MET A 71 8.84 6.48 -18.42
CA MET A 71 10.13 5.90 -17.99
C MET A 71 10.92 6.81 -17.04
N ASP A 72 10.97 8.11 -17.32
CA ASP A 72 11.67 9.08 -16.47
C ASP A 72 11.13 9.11 -15.03
N TYR A 73 9.82 8.95 -14.86
CA TYR A 73 9.20 8.89 -13.53
C TYR A 73 9.54 7.60 -12.79
N PHE A 74 9.63 6.47 -13.50
CA PHE A 74 10.05 5.21 -12.89
C PHE A 74 11.53 5.21 -12.54
N ASP A 75 12.37 5.84 -13.35
CA ASP A 75 13.80 5.95 -13.07
C ASP A 75 14.06 6.87 -11.89
N ALA A 76 13.29 7.95 -11.74
CA ALA A 76 13.30 8.76 -10.52
C ALA A 76 12.92 7.95 -9.27
N TYR A 77 11.89 7.11 -9.35
CA TYR A 77 11.51 6.21 -8.24
C TYR A 77 12.61 5.19 -7.90
N LYS A 78 13.19 4.54 -8.92
CA LYS A 78 14.31 3.59 -8.72
C LYS A 78 15.52 4.26 -8.09
N ALA A 79 15.87 5.46 -8.55
CA ALA A 79 16.99 6.23 -8.01
C ALA A 79 16.75 6.58 -6.54
N CYS A 80 15.55 7.07 -6.20
CA CYS A 80 15.18 7.34 -4.81
C CYS A 80 15.30 6.09 -3.94
N LYS A 81 14.71 4.97 -4.37
CA LYS A 81 14.71 3.73 -3.59
C LYS A 81 16.12 3.19 -3.38
N LYS A 82 17.00 3.35 -4.37
CA LYS A 82 18.41 2.98 -4.27
C LYS A 82 19.14 3.80 -3.20
N GLN A 83 18.92 5.12 -3.17
CA GLN A 83 19.50 5.99 -2.15
C GLN A 83 18.98 5.64 -0.76
N TRP A 84 17.67 5.48 -0.62
CA TRP A 84 17.07 5.12 0.67
C TRP A 84 17.60 3.79 1.22
N MET A 85 17.73 2.76 0.38
CA MET A 85 18.30 1.48 0.81
C MET A 85 19.78 1.61 1.21
N ALA A 86 20.54 2.50 0.56
CA ALA A 86 21.92 2.78 0.94
C ALA A 86 22.01 3.49 2.30
N GLU A 87 21.18 4.51 2.52
CA GLU A 87 21.07 5.22 3.80
C GLU A 87 20.66 4.28 4.94
N MET A 88 19.67 3.42 4.71
CA MET A 88 19.22 2.43 5.70
C MET A 88 20.32 1.39 6.01
N ALA A 89 21.09 0.96 5.01
CA ALA A 89 22.24 0.09 5.21
C ALA A 89 23.34 0.78 6.03
N GLU A 90 23.58 2.08 5.79
CA GLU A 90 24.52 2.87 6.57
C GLU A 90 24.05 3.06 8.02
N GLN A 91 22.79 3.41 8.24
CA GLN A 91 22.20 3.52 9.58
C GLN A 91 22.37 2.22 10.36
N LYS A 92 22.03 1.07 9.75
CA LYS A 92 22.25 -0.25 10.36
C LYS A 92 23.73 -0.53 10.67
N ARG A 93 24.66 -0.11 9.81
CA ARG A 93 26.10 -0.25 10.08
C ARG A 93 26.57 0.64 11.24
N ARG A 94 25.99 1.82 11.41
CA ARG A 94 26.30 2.73 12.52
C ARG A 94 25.75 2.19 13.84
N GLU A 95 24.51 1.70 13.85
CA GLU A 95 23.87 1.11 15.03
C GLU A 95 24.46 -0.25 15.41
N GLY A 96 24.83 -1.08 14.43
CA GLY A 96 25.43 -2.40 14.63
C GLY A 96 26.87 -2.38 15.17
N LYS A 97 27.54 -1.22 15.23
CA LYS A 97 28.88 -1.10 15.82
C LYS A 97 28.90 -1.21 17.35
N GLY A 98 27.75 -1.13 18.02
CA GLY A 98 27.66 -1.20 19.49
C GLY A 98 27.45 -2.60 20.07
N TRP A 99 27.17 -3.63 19.25
CA TRP A 99 26.75 -4.94 19.75
C TRP A 99 27.89 -5.99 19.85
N PHE A 100 29.01 -5.77 19.15
CA PHE A 100 30.17 -6.67 19.14
C PHE A 100 31.45 -5.99 19.66
N SER A 101 31.33 -4.93 20.47
CA SER A 101 32.46 -4.30 21.17
C SER A 101 32.31 -4.38 22.67
#